data_AF-A0A8W8JAF3-F1
#
_entry.id   AF-A0A8W8JAF3-F1
#
_cell.length_a   1.000
_cell.length_b   1.000
_cell.length_c   1.000
_cell.angle_alpha   90.00
_cell.angle_beta   90.00
_cell.angle_gamma   90.00
#
_symmetry.space_group_name_H-M   'P 1'
#
loop_
_entity.id
_entity.type
_entity.pdbx_description
1 polymer ?
#
loop_
_entity_poly.entity_id
_entity_poly.type
_entity_poly.pdbx_seq_one_letter_code
_entity_poly.pdbx_strand_id
1 'polypeptide(L)'
;MGLENLPTKETSGLCSTDYLWDSKKSVCKECDAGFYGINCSEPCRYPNYGHECQNQCNCSKTACDHKIGCPIEILNAITESSKGDDKRRQPSENNTIVIVATLTTGFLLVIVSIIVVTKLLKRHFSRRILTTERNIDSFVVECIMREDRASSRESAVNYAPRVCYETLYSDI
;
A
#
# COMPACT_ATOMS: atom_id res chain seq x y z
N MET A 1 27.46 -7.41 1.22
CA MET A 1 26.15 -8.07 1.31
C MET A 1 25.86 -8.64 -0.07
N GLY A 2 25.66 -9.95 -0.15
CA GLY A 2 26.08 -10.82 -1.27
C GLY A 2 25.45 -10.53 -2.63
N LEU A 3 26.28 -10.64 -3.67
CA LEU A 3 25.85 -10.95 -5.03
C LEU A 3 25.53 -12.45 -5.06
N GLU A 4 24.27 -12.79 -4.84
CA GLU A 4 23.80 -14.18 -4.84
C GLU A 4 23.80 -14.68 -6.29
N ASN A 5 24.75 -15.55 -6.65
CA ASN A 5 24.74 -16.27 -7.92
C ASN A 5 23.56 -17.23 -7.92
N LEU A 6 22.43 -16.79 -8.49
CA LEU A 6 21.19 -17.56 -8.50
C LEU A 6 21.36 -18.78 -9.42
N PRO A 7 21.01 -20.00 -8.98
CA PRO A 7 21.27 -21.21 -9.76
C PRO A 7 20.50 -21.14 -11.08
N THR A 8 21.22 -21.38 -12.18
CA THR A 8 20.65 -21.45 -13.53
C THR A 8 20.65 -22.91 -13.99
N LYS A 9 20.09 -23.18 -15.17
CA LYS A 9 20.08 -24.54 -15.75
C LYS A 9 21.50 -25.08 -15.85
N GLU A 10 21.67 -26.35 -15.53
CA GLU A 10 22.92 -27.06 -15.80
C GLU A 10 23.16 -27.20 -17.31
N THR A 11 24.32 -27.72 -17.70
CA THR A 11 24.68 -27.99 -19.11
C THR A 11 23.66 -28.88 -19.83
N SER A 12 22.89 -29.69 -19.09
CA SER A 12 21.77 -30.50 -19.58
C SER A 12 20.49 -29.72 -19.89
N GLY A 13 20.44 -28.42 -19.59
CA GLY A 13 19.26 -27.56 -19.80
C GLY A 13 18.15 -27.74 -18.76
N LEU A 14 18.41 -28.53 -17.71
CA LEU A 14 17.50 -28.78 -16.60
C LEU A 14 18.02 -28.15 -15.30
N CYS A 15 17.11 -27.85 -14.37
CA CYS A 15 17.50 -27.52 -13.00
C CYS A 15 17.94 -28.79 -12.27
N SER A 16 18.83 -28.62 -11.30
CA SER A 16 19.25 -29.70 -10.39
C SER A 16 18.05 -30.26 -9.61
N THR A 17 18.21 -31.42 -8.98
CA THR A 17 17.19 -32.03 -8.11
C THR A 17 16.75 -31.05 -7.03
N ASP A 18 15.46 -31.02 -6.70
CA ASP A 18 14.85 -30.12 -5.71
C ASP A 18 14.72 -28.66 -6.15
N TYR A 19 14.92 -28.39 -7.45
CA TYR A 19 14.67 -27.09 -8.07
C TYR A 19 13.71 -27.19 -9.28
N LEU A 20 12.92 -26.14 -9.47
CA LEU A 20 11.98 -25.90 -10.56
C LEU A 20 12.40 -24.66 -11.37
N TRP A 21 12.33 -24.75 -12.69
CA TRP A 21 12.64 -23.62 -13.56
C TRP A 21 11.57 -22.50 -13.48
N ASP A 22 11.97 -21.30 -13.05
CA ASP A 22 11.17 -20.08 -13.14
C ASP A 22 11.52 -19.32 -14.42
N SER A 23 10.66 -19.46 -15.44
CA SER A 23 10.83 -18.78 -16.73
C SER A 23 10.77 -17.25 -16.65
N LYS A 24 10.11 -16.68 -15.64
CA LYS A 24 10.00 -15.22 -15.48
C LYS A 24 11.30 -14.62 -14.98
N LYS A 25 11.95 -15.32 -14.06
CA LYS A 25 13.22 -14.89 -13.45
C LYS A 25 14.44 -15.49 -14.16
N SER A 26 14.23 -16.44 -15.08
CA SER A 26 15.27 -17.20 -15.78
C SER A 26 16.24 -17.91 -14.81
N VAL A 27 15.70 -18.44 -13.71
CA VAL A 27 16.47 -19.09 -12.64
C VAL A 27 15.79 -20.35 -12.14
N CYS A 28 16.58 -21.24 -11.54
CA CYS A 28 16.10 -22.40 -10.82
C CYS A 28 15.66 -21.96 -9.42
N LYS A 29 14.37 -22.10 -9.14
CA LYS A 29 13.75 -21.83 -7.84
C LYS A 29 13.70 -23.13 -7.07
N GLU A 30 14.04 -23.11 -5.80
CA GLU A 30 13.85 -24.25 -4.90
C GLU A 30 12.37 -24.68 -4.83
N CYS A 31 12.14 -25.96 -4.54
CA CYS A 31 10.80 -26.49 -4.35
C CYS A 31 10.05 -25.82 -3.20
N ASP A 32 8.74 -25.68 -3.39
CA ASP A 32 7.85 -25.24 -2.31
C ASP A 32 7.82 -26.30 -1.20
N ALA A 33 7.59 -25.86 0.04
CA ALA A 33 7.49 -26.75 1.18
C ALA A 33 6.52 -27.91 0.93
N GLY A 34 6.99 -29.11 1.27
CA GLY A 34 6.26 -30.35 1.10
C GLY A 34 6.47 -31.06 -0.24
N PHE A 35 7.38 -30.58 -1.08
CA PHE A 35 7.76 -31.23 -2.34
C PHE A 35 9.27 -31.29 -2.51
N TYR A 36 9.70 -32.28 -3.29
CA TYR A 36 11.09 -32.53 -3.65
C TYR A 36 11.18 -33.23 -5.03
N GLY A 37 12.40 -33.53 -5.48
CA GLY A 37 12.69 -34.21 -6.73
C GLY A 37 12.77 -33.30 -7.95
N ILE A 38 12.87 -33.91 -9.13
CA ILE A 38 12.96 -33.17 -10.40
C ILE A 38 11.65 -32.42 -10.63
N ASN A 39 11.75 -31.11 -10.85
CA ASN A 39 10.60 -30.21 -11.01
C ASN A 39 9.60 -30.25 -9.84
N CYS A 40 10.05 -30.61 -8.63
CA CYS A 40 9.21 -30.62 -7.43
C CYS A 40 7.97 -31.53 -7.55
N SER A 41 8.12 -32.64 -8.27
CA SER A 41 7.00 -33.54 -8.58
C SER A 41 6.65 -34.50 -7.43
N GLU A 42 7.58 -34.71 -6.50
CA GLU A 42 7.41 -35.70 -5.42
C GLU A 42 6.97 -35.01 -4.13
N PRO A 43 5.86 -35.40 -3.50
CA PRO A 43 5.50 -34.90 -2.18
C PRO A 43 6.38 -35.53 -1.10
N CYS A 44 6.65 -34.81 0.00
CA CYS A 44 7.38 -35.37 1.13
C CYS A 44 6.73 -36.67 1.62
N ARG A 45 7.56 -37.71 1.80
CA ARG A 45 7.10 -39.00 2.31
C ARG A 45 6.95 -38.94 3.82
N TYR A 46 5.83 -39.46 4.33
CA TYR A 46 5.66 -39.70 5.76
C TYR A 46 6.88 -40.44 6.37
N PRO A 47 7.40 -39.99 7.52
CA PRO A 47 6.82 -38.99 8.43
C PRO A 47 7.21 -37.53 8.11
N ASN A 48 7.88 -37.27 6.99
CA ASN A 48 8.49 -35.96 6.74
C ASN A 48 7.55 -34.96 6.09
N TYR A 49 7.72 -33.67 6.41
CA TYR A 49 6.98 -32.55 5.83
C TYR A 49 7.81 -31.26 5.82
N GLY A 50 7.27 -30.20 5.21
CA GLY A 50 7.85 -28.85 5.26
C GLY A 50 8.94 -28.62 4.22
N HIS A 51 9.76 -27.59 4.45
CA HIS A 51 10.88 -27.24 3.56
C HIS A 51 11.95 -28.34 3.61
N GLU A 52 12.45 -28.75 2.43
CA GLU A 52 13.40 -29.88 2.26
C GLU A 52 12.98 -31.20 2.95
N CYS A 53 11.70 -31.37 3.29
CA CYS A 53 11.20 -32.49 4.07
C CYS A 53 11.98 -32.71 5.40
N GLN A 54 12.45 -31.64 6.06
CA GLN A 54 13.25 -31.76 7.29
C GLN A 54 12.42 -31.88 8.58
N ASN A 55 11.11 -31.59 8.53
CA ASN A 55 10.23 -31.69 9.70
C ASN A 55 9.58 -33.07 9.78
N GLN A 56 9.23 -33.54 10.98
CA GLN A 56 8.57 -34.83 11.20
C GLN A 56 7.19 -34.71 11.83
N CYS A 57 6.21 -35.40 11.27
CA CYS A 57 4.86 -35.54 11.80
C CYS A 57 4.83 -36.47 13.01
N ASN A 58 4.11 -36.04 14.06
CA ASN A 58 3.79 -36.84 15.24
C ASN A 58 2.29 -37.18 15.33
N CYS A 59 1.67 -37.38 14.16
CA CYS A 59 0.26 -37.72 14.00
C CYS A 59 0.14 -38.90 13.02
N SER A 60 -1.08 -39.44 12.86
CA SER A 60 -1.31 -40.54 11.92
C SER A 60 -0.90 -40.15 10.50
N LYS A 61 -0.46 -41.14 9.71
CA LYS A 61 -0.07 -40.93 8.30
C LYS A 61 -1.13 -40.23 7.46
N THR A 62 -2.42 -40.47 7.75
CA THR A 62 -3.54 -39.85 7.05
C THR A 62 -3.80 -38.40 7.46
N ALA A 63 -3.33 -37.98 8.64
CA ALA A 63 -3.45 -36.61 9.15
C ALA A 63 -2.21 -35.75 8.89
N CYS A 64 -1.10 -36.37 8.49
CA CYS A 64 0.15 -35.68 8.15
C CYS A 64 0.07 -35.11 6.74
N ASP A 65 -0.11 -33.79 6.63
CA ASP A 65 0.02 -33.07 5.38
C ASP A 65 1.50 -32.86 5.04
N HIS A 66 1.89 -33.14 3.82
CA HIS A 66 3.30 -33.04 3.40
C HIS A 66 3.83 -31.60 3.44
N LYS A 67 2.99 -30.56 3.42
CA LYS A 67 3.40 -29.16 3.49
C LYS A 67 3.42 -28.63 4.92
N ILE A 68 2.31 -28.80 5.64
CA ILE A 68 2.11 -28.17 6.97
C ILE A 68 2.29 -29.14 8.15
N GLY A 69 2.36 -30.44 7.89
CA GLY A 69 2.52 -31.46 8.93
C GLY A 69 1.21 -31.83 9.58
N CYS A 70 1.19 -31.87 10.91
CA CYS A 70 0.01 -32.26 11.69
C CYS A 70 -0.97 -31.09 11.89
N PRO A 71 -2.28 -31.36 11.94
CA PRO A 71 -3.26 -30.35 12.34
C PRO A 71 -2.92 -29.86 13.75
N ILE A 72 -3.06 -28.55 14.00
CA ILE A 72 -2.94 -28.00 15.35
C ILE A 72 -4.09 -28.56 16.16
N GLU A 73 -3.79 -29.53 17.03
CA GLU A 73 -4.76 -30.09 17.96
C GLU A 73 -5.05 -29.06 19.07
N ILE A 74 -5.88 -28.06 18.75
CA ILE A 74 -6.60 -27.31 19.77
C ILE A 74 -7.50 -28.29 20.58
N LEU A 75 -7.75 -29.50 20.06
CA LEU A 75 -8.58 -30.53 20.68
C LEU A 75 -7.98 -31.15 21.95
N ASN A 76 -6.65 -31.32 22.06
CA ASN A 76 -6.03 -31.85 23.29
C ASN A 76 -5.98 -30.82 24.43
N ALA A 77 -5.86 -29.54 24.09
CA ALA A 77 -6.01 -28.46 25.08
C ALA A 77 -7.45 -28.32 25.58
N ILE A 78 -8.45 -28.76 24.79
CA ILE A 78 -9.87 -28.73 25.19
C ILE A 78 -10.23 -29.99 25.99
N THR A 79 -9.67 -31.17 25.68
CA THR A 79 -9.97 -32.41 26.41
C THR A 79 -9.23 -32.56 27.73
N GLU A 80 -8.07 -31.93 27.91
CA GLU A 80 -7.41 -31.84 29.23
C GLU A 80 -8.11 -30.88 30.21
N SER A 81 -9.07 -30.08 29.74
CA SER A 81 -9.82 -29.13 30.56
C SER A 81 -10.96 -29.78 31.38
N SER A 82 -11.16 -31.11 31.30
CA SER A 82 -12.28 -31.80 31.96
C SER A 82 -11.93 -32.66 33.19
N LYS A 83 -10.71 -32.57 33.74
CA LYS A 83 -10.46 -33.01 35.13
C LYS A 83 -10.45 -31.77 36.02
N GLY A 84 -11.51 -31.67 36.82
CA GLY A 84 -11.89 -30.46 37.53
C GLY A 84 -10.77 -29.84 38.35
N ASP A 85 -10.61 -28.54 38.16
CA ASP A 85 -10.36 -27.60 39.24
C ASP A 85 -11.22 -26.35 39.03
N ASP A 86 -11.82 -25.91 40.11
CA ASP A 86 -12.78 -24.81 40.19
C ASP A 86 -12.13 -23.47 39.79
N LYS A 87 -12.58 -22.87 38.68
CA LYS A 87 -12.59 -21.42 38.53
C LYS A 87 -13.63 -20.95 37.50
N ARG A 88 -14.64 -20.27 38.02
CA ARG A 88 -15.66 -19.48 37.30
C ARG A 88 -15.13 -18.81 36.02
N ARG A 89 -15.59 -19.28 34.85
CA ARG A 89 -15.44 -18.57 33.56
C ARG A 89 -16.46 -17.43 33.47
N GLN A 90 -15.99 -16.19 33.38
CA GLN A 90 -16.74 -15.06 32.84
C GLN A 90 -16.70 -15.08 31.29
N PRO A 91 -17.70 -14.50 30.60
CA PRO A 91 -17.80 -14.52 29.14
C PRO A 91 -16.99 -13.39 28.47
N SER A 92 -16.34 -13.74 27.34
CA SER A 92 -15.94 -12.92 26.17
C SER A 92 -15.65 -11.43 26.34
N GLU A 93 -14.42 -11.01 26.02
CA GLU A 93 -14.12 -9.61 25.66
C GLU A 93 -13.25 -9.51 24.40
N ASN A 94 -13.68 -8.64 23.50
CA ASN A 94 -13.35 -8.62 22.08
C ASN A 94 -12.22 -7.62 21.81
N ASN A 95 -10.98 -7.98 22.15
CA ASN A 95 -9.85 -7.05 22.02
C ASN A 95 -9.54 -6.62 20.57
N THR A 96 -9.98 -7.38 19.57
CA THR A 96 -9.83 -7.03 18.15
C THR A 96 -10.84 -5.99 17.69
N ILE A 97 -12.07 -5.99 18.24
CA ILE A 97 -13.13 -5.05 17.85
C ILE A 97 -12.79 -3.63 18.36
N VAL A 98 -12.21 -3.54 19.56
CA VAL A 98 -11.82 -2.26 20.17
C VAL A 98 -10.71 -1.56 19.38
N ILE A 99 -9.71 -2.32 18.90
CA ILE A 99 -8.58 -1.76 18.13
C ILE A 99 -9.04 -1.24 16.75
N VAL A 100 -9.98 -1.92 16.09
CA VAL A 100 -10.52 -1.47 14.80
C VAL A 100 -11.41 -0.22 14.97
N ALA A 101 -12.16 -0.13 16.07
CA ALA A 101 -13.02 1.01 16.36
C ALA A 101 -12.22 2.30 16.69
N THR A 102 -11.05 2.19 17.33
CA THR A 102 -10.23 3.37 17.68
C THR A 102 -9.49 3.97 16.49
N LEU A 103 -8.99 3.15 15.57
CA LEU A 103 -8.29 3.65 14.36
C LEU A 103 -9.24 4.35 13.39
N THR A 104 -10.44 3.79 13.21
CA THR A 104 -11.45 4.33 12.28
C THR A 104 -11.99 5.67 12.75
N THR A 105 -12.30 5.80 14.05
CA THR A 105 -12.78 7.07 14.63
C THR A 105 -11.72 8.16 14.55
N GLY A 106 -10.44 7.85 14.83
CA GLY A 106 -9.34 8.79 14.68
C GLY A 106 -9.18 9.32 13.25
N PHE A 107 -9.15 8.42 12.25
CA PHE A 107 -9.01 8.81 10.84
C PHE A 107 -10.17 9.66 10.34
N LEU A 108 -11.41 9.35 10.75
CA LEU A 108 -12.59 10.14 10.40
C LEU A 108 -12.51 11.57 10.95
N LEU A 109 -12.05 11.77 12.19
CA LEU A 109 -11.89 13.10 12.77
C LEU A 109 -10.84 13.94 12.02
N VAL A 110 -9.74 13.32 11.60
CA VAL A 110 -8.70 13.98 10.79
C VAL A 110 -9.24 14.37 9.40
N ILE A 111 -10.03 13.50 8.75
CA ILE A 111 -10.64 13.84 7.47
C ILE A 111 -11.62 15.01 7.63
N VAL A 112 -12.48 14.98 8.64
CA VAL A 112 -13.45 16.06 8.89
C VAL A 112 -12.75 17.38 9.15
N SER A 113 -11.64 17.39 9.92
CA SER A 113 -10.87 18.60 10.17
C SER A 113 -10.24 19.16 8.88
N ILE A 114 -9.69 18.30 8.01
CA ILE A 114 -9.16 18.72 6.70
C ILE A 114 -10.26 19.30 5.82
N ILE A 115 -11.45 18.68 5.77
CA ILE A 115 -12.59 19.20 5.00
C ILE A 115 -13.04 20.56 5.54
N VAL A 116 -13.11 20.73 6.86
CA VAL A 116 -13.47 22.01 7.48
C VAL A 116 -12.41 23.06 7.16
N VAL A 117 -11.12 22.75 7.34
CA VAL A 117 -10.01 23.67 7.03
C VAL A 117 -10.02 24.05 5.56
N THR A 118 -10.14 23.12 4.62
CA THR A 118 -10.22 23.43 3.19
C THR A 118 -11.45 24.25 2.84
N LYS A 119 -12.61 24.02 3.47
CA LYS A 119 -13.80 24.86 3.30
C LYS A 119 -13.62 26.24 3.92
N LEU A 120 -12.98 26.36 5.08
CA LEU A 120 -12.68 27.64 5.73
C LEU A 120 -11.64 28.43 4.94
N LEU A 121 -10.59 27.77 4.43
CA LEU A 121 -9.60 28.36 3.54
C LEU A 121 -10.23 28.76 2.23
N LYS A 122 -11.07 27.92 1.61
CA LYS A 122 -11.81 28.27 0.39
C LYS A 122 -12.83 29.39 0.65
N ARG A 123 -13.50 29.42 1.80
CA ARG A 123 -14.45 30.48 2.17
C ARG A 123 -13.72 31.79 2.46
N HIS A 124 -12.58 31.73 3.14
CA HIS A 124 -11.70 32.87 3.35
C HIS A 124 -11.13 33.36 2.02
N PHE A 125 -10.66 32.45 1.17
CA PHE A 125 -10.13 32.75 -0.14
C PHE A 125 -11.20 33.30 -1.10
N SER A 126 -12.41 32.74 -1.14
CA SER A 126 -13.55 33.32 -1.88
C SER A 126 -13.93 34.70 -1.35
N ARG A 127 -13.91 34.92 -0.02
CA ARG A 127 -14.12 36.25 0.56
C ARG A 127 -13.02 37.24 0.14
N ARG A 128 -11.77 36.77 0.03
CA ARG A 128 -10.62 37.57 -0.43
C ARG A 128 -10.67 37.83 -1.94
N ILE A 129 -11.03 36.84 -2.78
CA ILE A 129 -11.16 37.00 -4.24
C ILE A 129 -12.25 38.04 -4.59
N LEU A 130 -13.40 38.04 -3.89
CA LEU A 130 -14.46 39.04 -4.14
C LEU A 130 -14.04 40.49 -3.80
N THR A 131 -13.01 40.68 -2.95
CA THR A 131 -12.41 42.02 -2.73
C THR A 131 -11.32 42.37 -3.73
N THR A 132 -10.61 41.37 -4.27
CA THR A 132 -9.57 41.59 -5.29
C THR A 132 -10.18 41.86 -6.67
N GLU A 133 -11.33 41.27 -6.99
CA GLU A 133 -12.03 41.59 -8.24
C GLU A 133 -12.64 43.00 -8.23
N ARG A 134 -13.08 43.59 -7.11
CA ARG A 134 -13.52 45.00 -7.15
C ARG A 134 -12.39 46.01 -7.38
N ASN A 135 -11.16 45.68 -7.00
CA ASN A 135 -10.00 46.53 -7.31
C ASN A 135 -9.42 46.24 -8.70
N ILE A 136 -9.57 45.02 -9.23
CA ILE A 136 -9.14 44.68 -10.60
C ILE A 136 -10.20 45.11 -11.64
N ASP A 137 -11.50 44.88 -11.43
CA ASP A 137 -12.57 45.39 -12.31
C ASP A 137 -12.64 46.92 -12.32
N SER A 138 -12.48 47.59 -11.17
CA SER A 138 -12.48 49.07 -11.15
C SER A 138 -11.28 49.64 -11.91
N PHE A 139 -10.12 48.98 -11.86
CA PHE A 139 -8.92 49.42 -12.58
C PHE A 139 -9.00 49.12 -14.08
N VAL A 140 -9.49 47.93 -14.44
CA VAL A 140 -9.63 47.51 -15.85
C VAL A 140 -10.75 48.30 -16.55
N VAL A 141 -11.87 48.61 -15.88
CA VAL A 141 -12.93 49.46 -16.44
C VAL A 141 -12.47 50.91 -16.60
N GLU A 142 -11.63 51.45 -15.70
CA GLU A 142 -11.08 52.81 -15.85
C GLU A 142 -10.11 52.93 -17.04
N CYS A 143 -9.37 51.87 -17.38
CA CYS A 143 -8.54 51.82 -18.57
C CYS A 143 -9.35 51.70 -19.87
N ILE A 144 -10.40 50.87 -19.89
CA ILE A 144 -11.21 50.63 -21.11
C ILE A 144 -12.05 51.86 -21.47
N MET A 145 -12.57 52.62 -20.51
CA MET A 145 -13.48 53.75 -20.77
C MET A 145 -12.78 55.04 -21.21
N ARG A 146 -11.43 55.08 -21.27
CA ARG A 146 -10.67 56.22 -21.79
C ARG A 146 -10.29 56.08 -23.27
N GLU A 147 -10.48 54.90 -23.85
CA GLU A 147 -10.07 54.56 -25.23
C GLU A 147 -11.02 55.13 -26.32
N ASP A 148 -12.28 55.47 -26.00
CA ASP A 148 -13.26 55.90 -27.01
C ASP A 148 -13.17 57.38 -27.44
N ARG A 149 -12.19 58.17 -26.95
CA ARG A 149 -12.06 59.60 -27.33
C ARG A 149 -10.79 59.99 -28.12
N ALA A 150 -9.91 59.05 -28.43
CA ALA A 150 -8.76 59.30 -29.30
C ALA A 150 -8.78 58.31 -30.47
N SER A 151 -9.83 58.33 -31.29
CA SER A 151 -9.83 59.08 -32.55
C SER A 151 -8.49 58.99 -33.29
N SER A 152 -8.53 58.15 -34.32
CA SER A 152 -7.96 58.40 -35.64
C SER A 152 -6.44 58.32 -35.82
N ARG A 153 -6.09 57.34 -36.67
CA ARG A 153 -5.12 57.43 -37.77
C ARG A 153 -3.62 57.27 -37.42
N GLU A 154 -3.16 56.10 -37.86
CA GLU A 154 -1.90 55.80 -38.55
C GLU A 154 -0.53 56.07 -37.90
N SER A 155 0.32 55.04 -38.07
CA SER A 155 1.79 55.02 -38.02
C SER A 155 2.47 54.65 -36.70
N ALA A 156 2.90 53.38 -36.68
CA ALA A 156 4.23 52.86 -36.33
C ALA A 156 5.06 53.46 -35.17
N VAL A 157 5.80 52.54 -34.54
CA VAL A 157 7.08 52.70 -33.82
C VAL A 157 7.00 52.64 -32.29
N ASN A 158 7.51 51.52 -31.76
CA ASN A 158 8.23 51.32 -30.49
C ASN A 158 7.87 52.21 -29.29
N TYR A 159 7.22 51.63 -28.28
CA TYR A 159 7.83 51.33 -26.96
C TYR A 159 6.84 50.54 -26.11
N ALA A 160 7.32 49.52 -25.40
CA ALA A 160 6.53 48.65 -24.52
C ALA A 160 5.89 49.40 -23.34
N PRO A 161 4.96 48.75 -22.62
CA PRO A 161 5.30 48.37 -21.26
C PRO A 161 4.95 46.91 -20.93
N ARG A 162 5.98 46.18 -20.50
CA ARG A 162 5.86 44.97 -19.66
C ARG A 162 5.39 45.39 -18.27
N VAL A 163 4.26 44.90 -17.78
CA VAL A 163 4.08 44.47 -16.38
C VAL A 163 2.98 43.40 -16.36
N CYS A 164 3.13 42.40 -15.49
CA CYS A 164 2.20 41.29 -15.18
C CYS A 164 2.56 39.92 -15.79
N TYR A 165 3.74 39.37 -15.46
CA TYR A 165 3.83 37.91 -15.28
C TYR A 165 4.96 37.40 -14.34
N GLU A 166 5.79 38.24 -13.71
CA GLU A 166 6.86 37.75 -12.84
C GLU A 166 6.83 38.34 -11.42
N THR A 167 6.12 37.67 -10.50
CA THR A 167 6.34 37.77 -9.04
C THR A 167 5.87 36.51 -8.27
N LEU A 168 5.99 35.31 -8.85
CA LEU A 168 5.52 34.07 -8.19
C LEU A 168 6.55 32.94 -8.08
N TYR A 169 7.84 33.21 -8.32
CA TYR A 169 8.91 32.21 -8.16
C TYR A 169 10.20 32.82 -7.61
N SER A 170 10.15 33.31 -6.37
CA SER A 170 11.34 33.57 -5.55
C SER A 170 10.86 33.70 -4.10
N ASP A 171 10.88 32.59 -3.36
CA ASP A 171 11.07 32.55 -1.90
C ASP A 171 11.23 31.07 -1.48
N ILE A 172 12.40 30.49 -1.84
CA ILE A 172 13.12 29.46 -1.08
C ILE A 172 14.24 30.20 -0.35
#